data_AF-A0A3D1PKC2-F1
#
_entry.id   AF-A0A3D1PKC2-F1
#
_cell.length_a   1.000
_cell.length_b   1.000
_cell.length_c   1.000
_cell.angle_alpha   90.00
_cell.angle_beta   90.00
_cell.angle_gamma   90.00
#
_symmetry.space_group_name_H-M   'P 1'
#
loop_
_entity.id
_entity.type
_entity.pdbx_description
1 polymer ?
#
loop_
_entity_poly.entity_id
_entity_poly.type
_entity_poly.pdbx_seq_one_letter_code
_entity_poly.pdbx_strand_id
1 'polypeptide(L)'
;MKIIFGETSITTIQGKQERFYFDFKTDDYKPDSTTDTTGTTKIANKGNSIVKVVRVIGTSISVIVLMCIAIKYMVGSVEEKAEYKKTMMPYVIGCFLVFGITNILAIIVDITSGIL
;
A
#
# COMPACT_ATOMS: atom_id res chain seq x y z
N MET A 1 18.03 31.46 3.17
CA MET A 1 18.25 32.71 2.40
C MET A 1 17.21 33.74 2.87
N LYS A 2 17.61 34.96 3.28
CA LYS A 2 16.71 35.97 3.87
C LYS A 2 16.41 37.07 2.84
N ILE A 3 15.18 37.10 2.31
CA ILE A 3 14.75 38.13 1.36
C ILE A 3 14.03 39.26 2.13
N ILE A 4 14.46 40.50 1.92
CA ILE A 4 13.86 41.71 2.50
C ILE A 4 13.15 42.46 1.36
N PHE A 5 11.83 42.43 1.32
CA PHE A 5 11.04 43.35 0.49
C PHE A 5 10.70 44.59 1.31
N GLY A 6 10.61 45.73 0.62
CA GLY A 6 10.73 47.10 1.14
C GLY A 6 10.03 47.38 2.47
N GLU A 7 10.62 48.35 3.20
CA GLU A 7 10.16 48.93 4.46
C GLU A 7 8.64 48.88 4.61
N THR A 8 8.12 47.85 5.27
CA THR A 8 6.71 47.75 5.64
C THR A 8 6.54 48.47 6.96
N SER A 9 6.26 49.77 6.86
CA SER A 9 5.87 50.63 7.98
C SER A 9 4.51 50.18 8.50
N ILE A 10 4.48 49.18 9.38
CA ILE A 10 3.33 48.95 10.27
C ILE A 10 3.59 49.74 11.54
N THR A 11 2.85 50.84 11.63
CA THR A 11 2.81 51.83 12.70
C THR A 11 3.15 51.27 14.08
N THR A 12 4.23 51.81 14.62
CA THR A 12 4.67 51.83 16.02
C THR A 12 3.55 51.61 17.03
N ILE A 13 3.57 50.48 17.74
CA ILE A 13 3.07 50.43 19.12
C ILE A 13 4.30 50.41 20.02
N GLN A 14 4.62 51.59 20.57
CA GLN A 14 5.66 51.83 21.60
C GLN A 14 7.12 51.54 21.19
N GLY A 15 7.62 52.25 20.17
CA GLY A 15 9.06 52.52 20.01
C GLY A 15 9.99 51.34 19.70
N LYS A 16 9.48 50.12 19.54
CA LYS A 16 10.28 48.94 19.15
C LYS A 16 9.85 48.48 17.75
N GLN A 17 10.69 48.79 16.76
CA GLN A 17 10.48 48.35 15.38
C GLN A 17 10.84 46.86 15.26
N GLU A 18 9.84 45.99 15.46
CA GLU A 18 9.99 44.55 15.25
C GLU A 18 9.92 44.27 13.75
N ARG A 19 11.08 44.15 13.10
CA ARG A 19 11.21 43.76 11.70
C ARG A 19 10.74 42.31 11.55
N PHE A 20 9.49 42.10 11.11
CA PHE A 20 8.96 40.75 10.91
C PHE A 20 9.47 40.19 9.58
N TYR A 21 10.48 39.31 9.65
CA TYR A 21 11.00 38.61 8.49
C TYR A 21 10.22 37.33 8.28
N PHE A 22 9.72 37.11 7.06
CA PHE A 22 9.27 35.79 6.64
C PHE A 22 10.51 34.91 6.45
N ASP A 23 10.83 34.11 7.46
CA ASP A 23 11.95 33.18 7.42
C ASP A 23 11.50 31.85 6.80
N PHE A 24 11.82 31.65 5.53
CA PHE A 24 11.70 30.34 4.90
C PHE A 24 12.85 29.46 5.41
N LYS A 25 12.56 28.64 6.43
CA LYS A 25 13.47 27.61 6.94
C LYS A 25 13.77 26.62 5.82
N THR A 26 14.93 26.80 5.20
CA THR A 26 15.44 25.94 4.11
C THR A 26 16.38 24.87 4.64
N ASP A 27 16.70 24.89 5.93
CA ASP A 27 17.60 23.91 6.57
C ASP A 27 16.94 22.52 6.72
N ASP A 28 15.61 22.48 6.80
CA ASP A 28 14.81 21.24 6.74
C ASP A 28 14.50 20.83 5.29
N TYR A 29 14.76 21.72 4.32
CA TYR A 29 14.66 21.38 2.91
C TYR A 29 15.95 20.69 2.49
N LYS A 30 15.97 19.36 2.71
CA LYS A 30 16.94 18.45 2.12
C LYS A 30 16.37 17.92 0.78
N PRO A 31 16.63 18.56 -0.38
CA PRO A 31 16.40 17.92 -1.65
C PRO A 31 17.49 16.87 -1.81
N ASP A 32 17.30 15.70 -1.18
CA ASP A 32 18.16 14.56 -1.41
C ASP A 32 17.90 14.03 -2.82
N SER A 33 18.49 14.71 -3.80
CA SER A 33 18.73 14.15 -5.11
C SER A 33 19.90 13.20 -4.98
N THR A 34 19.58 11.93 -4.76
CA THR A 34 20.46 10.75 -4.83
C THR A 34 21.08 10.31 -3.49
N THR A 35 20.49 9.26 -2.90
CA THR A 35 21.05 8.31 -1.90
C THR A 35 20.56 8.34 -0.44
N ASP A 36 19.29 8.68 -0.20
CA ASP A 36 18.58 8.22 1.00
C ASP A 36 18.23 6.72 0.87
N THR A 37 19.25 5.86 0.93
CA THR A 37 19.09 4.40 1.14
C THR A 37 18.19 4.15 2.35
N THR A 38 18.17 5.04 3.35
CA THR A 38 17.30 4.95 4.53
C THR A 38 15.80 5.09 4.21
N GLY A 39 15.42 5.89 3.22
CA GLY A 39 14.03 6.05 2.78
C GLY A 39 13.55 4.83 2.00
N THR A 40 14.34 4.41 1.02
CA THR A 40 14.07 3.22 0.19
C THR A 40 14.04 1.94 1.02
N THR A 41 14.96 1.75 1.96
CA THR A 41 14.97 0.57 2.85
C THR A 41 13.77 0.56 3.80
N LYS A 42 13.30 1.71 4.30
CA LYS A 42 12.09 1.77 5.14
C LYS A 42 10.81 1.45 4.34
N ILE A 43 10.71 1.93 3.10
CA ILE A 43 9.60 1.65 2.19
C ILE A 43 9.61 0.16 1.79
N ALA A 44 10.78 -0.39 1.44
CA ALA A 44 10.96 -1.79 1.09
C ALA A 44 10.61 -2.72 2.28
N ASN A 45 11.08 -2.40 3.49
CA ASN A 45 10.81 -3.19 4.69
C ASN A 45 9.32 -3.19 5.07
N LYS A 46 8.63 -2.05 4.92
CA LYS A 46 7.18 -1.96 5.12
C LYS A 46 6.41 -2.68 4.01
N GLY A 47 6.80 -2.52 2.76
CA GLY A 47 6.20 -3.20 1.61
C GLY A 47 6.28 -4.72 1.72
N ASN A 48 7.45 -5.26 2.05
CA ASN A 48 7.63 -6.70 2.24
C ASN A 48 6.76 -7.25 3.38
N SER A 49 6.63 -6.50 4.47
CA SER A 49 5.76 -6.91 5.60
C SER A 49 4.29 -6.95 5.22
N ILE A 50 3.81 -5.97 4.44
CA ILE A 50 2.42 -5.92 3.97
C ILE A 50 2.13 -7.09 3.02
N VAL A 51 3.03 -7.34 2.07
CA VAL A 51 2.87 -8.42 1.08
C VAL A 51 2.85 -9.79 1.76
N LYS A 52 3.71 -10.01 2.76
CA LYS A 52 3.73 -11.25 3.54
C LYS A 52 2.40 -11.51 4.25
N VAL A 53 1.83 -10.49 4.87
CA VAL A 53 0.55 -10.61 5.58
C VAL A 53 -0.59 -10.90 4.59
N VAL A 54 -0.69 -10.14 3.50
CA VAL A 54 -1.73 -10.37 2.45
C VAL A 54 -1.60 -11.77 1.84
N ARG A 55 -0.38 -12.26 1.65
CA ARG A 55 -0.13 -13.61 1.11
C ARG A 55 -0.71 -14.69 2.00
N VAL A 56 -0.38 -14.65 3.29
CA VAL A 56 -0.85 -15.65 4.27
C VAL A 56 -2.37 -15.63 4.39
N ILE A 57 -2.98 -14.45 4.48
CA ILE A 57 -4.43 -14.31 4.63
C ILE A 57 -5.15 -14.73 3.35
N GLY A 58 -4.66 -14.29 2.18
CA GLY A 58 -5.26 -14.59 0.87
C GLY A 58 -5.25 -16.09 0.55
N THR A 59 -4.13 -16.78 0.80
CA THR A 59 -4.04 -18.23 0.61
C THR A 59 -4.93 -18.99 1.59
N SER A 60 -4.97 -18.59 2.86
CA SER A 60 -5.79 -19.26 3.88
C SER A 60 -7.29 -19.19 3.55
N ILE A 61 -7.78 -18.02 3.13
CA ILE A 61 -9.18 -17.83 2.73
C ILE A 61 -9.50 -18.67 1.49
N SER A 62 -8.60 -18.71 0.51
CA SER A 62 -8.79 -19.51 -0.71
C SER A 62 -8.99 -21.00 -0.40
N VAL A 63 -8.19 -21.57 0.50
CA VAL A 63 -8.30 -22.99 0.88
C VAL A 63 -9.62 -23.28 1.60
N ILE A 64 -10.06 -22.40 2.50
CA ILE A 64 -11.32 -22.56 3.24
C ILE A 64 -12.52 -22.56 2.28
N VAL A 65 -12.54 -21.62 1.33
CA VAL A 65 -13.63 -21.51 0.35
C VAL A 65 -13.69 -22.74 -0.56
N LEU A 66 -12.55 -23.25 -1.03
CA LEU A 66 -12.51 -24.49 -1.81
C LEU A 66 -13.05 -25.68 -1.02
N MET A 67 -12.74 -25.77 0.27
CA MET A 67 -13.23 -26.84 1.15
C MET A 67 -14.76 -26.76 1.32
N CYS A 68 -15.30 -25.56 1.53
CA CYS A 68 -16.75 -25.33 1.59
C CYS A 68 -17.46 -25.73 0.29
N ILE A 69 -16.90 -25.37 -0.87
CA ILE A 69 -17.48 -25.70 -2.18
C ILE A 69 -17.41 -27.20 -2.44
N ALA A 70 -16.29 -27.84 -2.11
CA ALA A 70 -16.11 -29.29 -2.29
C ALA A 70 -17.18 -30.07 -1.51
N ILE A 71 -17.39 -29.72 -0.24
CA ILE A 71 -18.40 -30.37 0.61
C ILE A 71 -19.81 -30.06 0.08
N LYS A 72 -20.12 -28.79 -0.22
CA LYS A 72 -21.43 -28.40 -0.79
C LYS A 72 -21.73 -29.10 -2.11
N TYR A 73 -20.71 -29.33 -2.95
CA TYR A 73 -20.86 -30.02 -4.21
C TYR A 73 -21.11 -31.54 -4.05
N MET A 74 -20.61 -32.16 -2.99
CA MET A 74 -20.84 -33.58 -2.72
C MET A 74 -22.21 -33.86 -2.10
N VAL A 75 -22.75 -32.96 -1.29
CA VAL A 75 -24.02 -33.17 -0.57
C VAL A 75 -25.26 -32.78 -1.40
N GLY A 76 -25.11 -32.01 -2.48
CA GLY A 76 -26.25 -31.55 -3.30
C GLY A 76 -26.85 -32.62 -4.22
N SER A 77 -28.19 -32.69 -4.26
CA SER A 77 -28.95 -33.56 -5.16
C SER A 77 -28.78 -33.16 -6.65
N VAL A 78 -29.00 -34.11 -7.55
CA VAL A 78 -28.71 -33.99 -9.00
C VAL A 78 -29.52 -32.88 -9.70
N GLU A 79 -30.73 -32.60 -9.21
CA GLU A 79 -31.64 -31.59 -9.77
C GLU A 79 -31.23 -30.16 -9.39
N GLU A 80 -30.79 -29.93 -8.16
CA GLU A 80 -30.21 -28.64 -7.73
C GLU A 80 -28.79 -28.42 -8.27
N LYS A 81 -28.04 -29.49 -8.56
CA LYS A 81 -26.66 -29.40 -9.08
C LYS A 81 -26.55 -28.63 -10.40
N ALA A 82 -27.57 -28.66 -11.26
CA ALA A 82 -27.52 -27.96 -12.55
C ALA A 82 -27.55 -26.43 -12.39
N GLU A 83 -28.40 -25.94 -11.48
CA GLU A 83 -28.50 -24.52 -11.17
C GLU A 83 -27.36 -24.05 -10.26
N TYR A 84 -26.96 -24.90 -9.30
CA TYR A 84 -25.80 -24.66 -8.45
C TYR A 84 -24.48 -24.60 -9.22
N LYS A 85 -24.29 -25.39 -10.28
CA LYS A 85 -23.04 -25.36 -11.05
C LYS A 85 -22.85 -24.01 -11.74
N LYS A 86 -23.94 -23.35 -12.16
CA LYS A 86 -23.91 -22.05 -12.83
C LYS A 86 -23.57 -20.91 -11.86
N THR A 87 -24.08 -20.96 -10.64
CA THR A 87 -23.83 -19.96 -9.60
C THR A 87 -22.57 -20.23 -8.76
N MET A 88 -22.04 -21.47 -8.76
CA MET A 88 -20.77 -21.83 -8.11
C MET A 88 -19.53 -21.44 -8.90
N MET A 89 -19.63 -21.29 -10.23
CA MET A 89 -18.53 -20.88 -11.10
C MET A 89 -17.77 -19.61 -10.64
N PRO A 90 -18.43 -18.49 -10.27
CA PRO A 90 -17.74 -17.29 -9.80
C PRO A 90 -16.92 -17.52 -8.52
N TYR A 91 -17.33 -18.41 -7.62
CA TYR A 91 -16.58 -18.69 -6.40
C TYR A 91 -15.25 -19.41 -6.69
N VAL A 92 -15.28 -20.37 -7.62
CA VAL A 92 -14.07 -21.10 -8.05
C VAL A 92 -13.13 -20.14 -8.77
N ILE A 93 -13.64 -19.32 -9.68
CA ILE A 93 -12.87 -18.31 -10.42
C ILE A 93 -12.25 -17.28 -9.46
N GLY A 94 -13.01 -16.81 -8.48
CA GLY A 94 -12.51 -15.89 -7.44
C GLY A 94 -11.37 -16.50 -6.63
N CYS A 95 -11.48 -17.78 -6.28
CA CYS A 95 -10.41 -18.50 -5.59
C CYS A 95 -9.13 -18.56 -6.43
N PHE A 96 -9.22 -18.93 -7.71
CA PHE A 96 -8.07 -18.97 -8.61
C PHE A 96 -7.44 -17.59 -8.82
N LEU A 97 -8.25 -16.53 -8.87
CA LEU A 97 -7.77 -15.17 -9.04
C LEU A 97 -7.00 -14.68 -7.81
N VAL A 98 -7.55 -14.85 -6.61
CA VAL A 98 -6.86 -14.47 -5.36
C VAL A 98 -5.59 -15.29 -5.19
N PHE A 99 -5.64 -16.60 -5.45
CA PHE A 99 -4.49 -17.48 -5.34
C PHE A 99 -3.39 -17.16 -6.38
N GLY A 100 -3.78 -16.89 -7.63
CA GLY A 100 -2.86 -16.56 -8.71
C GLY A 100 -2.17 -15.20 -8.51
N ILE A 101 -2.95 -14.15 -8.24
CA ILE A 101 -2.41 -12.80 -7.99
C ILE A 101 -1.46 -12.81 -6.79
N THR A 102 -1.82 -13.50 -5.72
CA THR A 102 -1.00 -13.60 -4.50
C THR A 102 0.36 -14.25 -4.78
N ASN A 103 0.42 -15.27 -5.63
CA ASN A 103 1.68 -15.92 -6.01
C ASN A 103 2.51 -15.05 -6.97
N ILE A 104 1.87 -14.37 -7.91
CA ILE A 104 2.54 -13.46 -8.85
C ILE A 104 3.15 -12.26 -8.10
N LEU A 105 2.41 -11.64 -7.18
CA LEU A 105 2.91 -10.52 -6.37
C LEU A 105 4.16 -10.92 -5.58
N ALA A 106 4.16 -12.12 -5.01
CA ALA A 106 5.30 -12.59 -4.25
C ALA A 106 6.56 -12.73 -5.10
N ILE A 107 6.43 -13.28 -6.31
CA ILE A 107 7.55 -13.41 -7.25
C ILE A 107 8.10 -12.02 -7.60
N ILE A 108 7.24 -11.03 -7.85
CA ILE A 108 7.67 -9.66 -8.18
C ILE A 108 8.44 -9.03 -7.01
N VAL A 109 7.99 -9.23 -5.77
CA VAL A 109 8.68 -8.70 -4.58
C VAL A 109 10.00 -9.42 -4.34
N ASP A 110 10.06 -10.74 -4.55
CA ASP A 110 11.29 -11.52 -4.41
C ASP A 110 12.33 -11.08 -5.45
N ILE A 111 11.91 -10.84 -6.71
CA ILE A 111 12.78 -10.30 -7.76
C ILE A 111 13.23 -8.87 -7.43
N THR A 112 12.32 -8.01 -6.98
CA THR A 112 12.64 -6.61 -6.64
C THR A 112 13.60 -6.54 -5.45
N SER A 113 13.42 -7.40 -4.44
CA SER A 113 14.28 -7.46 -3.25
C SER A 113 15.61 -8.16 -3.50
N GLY A 114 15.70 -8.99 -4.55
CA GLY A 114 16.95 -9.63 -4.97
C GLY A 114 17.77 -8.80 -5.97
N ILE A 115 17.15 -7.80 -6.62
CA ILE A 115 17.81 -6.89 -7.57
C ILE A 115 18.26 -5.58 -6.91
N LEU A 116 17.52 -5.07 -5.91
CA LEU A 116 17.93 -3.94 -5.05
C LEU A 116 18.98 -4.36 -4.03
#